data_AF-A0A7S4ID27-F1
#
_entry.id   AF-A0A7S4ID27-F1
#
_cell.length_a   1.000
_cell.length_b   1.000
_cell.length_c   1.000
_cell.angle_alpha   90.00
_cell.angle_beta   90.00
_cell.angle_gamma   90.00
#
_symmetry.space_group_name_H-M   'P 1'
#
loop_
_entity.id
_entity.type
_entity.pdbx_description
1 polymer ?
#
loop_
_entity_poly.entity_id
_entity_poly.type
_entity_poly.pdbx_seq_one_letter_code
_entity_poly.pdbx_strand_id
1 'polypeptide(L)'
;MGKKRRGGSSAVGSKNDPSSKQGTGASSARGKVDGGVDDRARFLFDVLVIVFVLPAVLTAVAFVFGLSPALKSPSEGDVRPHFLARLVLSLLLDATYGGAFSTLLIPASRSLARLLPGASVPDDRAGCERQEGEQNDTSLAWPIPGTDLPPDWVAAALGRKKGEQPFFLNHVRGSTRLRQAAQRIANALGTLSMVAAMSYLVDGNSMHYIGLDLSLQDIVAGFVVGTVSVLALFLAELALGWIRIIGFGEVVVPGESLPINLTWDVLFHAGVSLNEEISLRGWVLVHAAAYFASLGAPPATAMLVSASMQAGMFALLHLGSPGASLVGLVNLVVGGSAAALNVVLSGGLSFPLGWHFGWNIFMGHLLGMSTSGIPMSAKLISVLPHPAKSHLHGGKFGPEQSPLAPVAYLLGCACLVALYGMDGMEAWRERLNVALPGE
;
A
#
# COMPACT_ATOMS: atom_id res chain seq x y z
N MET A 1 86.98 -15.07 10.52
CA MET A 1 87.78 -14.48 9.42
C MET A 1 86.83 -13.67 8.54
N GLY A 2 86.95 -12.38 8.24
CA GLY A 2 87.89 -11.30 8.57
C GLY A 2 87.46 -10.04 7.79
N LYS A 3 87.65 -8.86 8.41
CA LYS A 3 87.86 -7.48 7.88
C LYS A 3 86.85 -6.90 6.86
N LYS A 4 86.05 -5.85 7.16
CA LYS A 4 86.30 -4.39 7.37
C LYS A 4 86.74 -3.55 6.14
N ARG A 5 85.87 -2.54 5.83
CA ARG A 5 86.09 -1.14 5.32
C ARG A 5 86.36 -0.95 3.80
N ARG A 6 85.94 0.13 3.09
CA ARG A 6 85.25 1.42 3.36
C ARG A 6 84.88 2.12 2.01
N GLY A 7 83.91 3.06 2.04
CA GLY A 7 83.74 4.21 1.12
C GLY A 7 82.34 4.29 0.47
N GLY A 8 81.38 5.10 0.96
CA GLY A 8 81.10 6.51 0.58
C GLY A 8 80.17 6.55 -0.65
N SER A 9 78.95 7.11 -0.69
CA SER A 9 78.48 8.44 -0.28
C SER A 9 76.93 8.51 -0.35
N SER A 10 76.33 9.36 0.50
CA SER A 10 75.10 10.15 0.33
C SER A 10 73.80 9.52 -0.23
N ALA A 11 72.80 9.34 0.63
CA ALA A 11 71.51 10.07 0.59
C ALA A 11 70.65 9.62 1.79
N VAL A 12 70.19 10.60 2.57
CA VAL A 12 69.51 10.47 3.86
C VAL A 12 68.02 10.72 3.70
N GLY A 13 67.20 9.87 4.32
CA GLY A 13 65.88 10.18 4.92
C GLY A 13 64.77 10.60 3.96
N SER A 14 63.48 10.53 4.30
CA SER A 14 62.76 10.11 5.49
C SER A 14 61.28 10.10 5.09
N LYS A 15 60.49 9.25 5.73
CA LYS A 15 59.02 9.29 5.72
C LYS A 15 58.51 10.58 6.40
N ASN A 16 57.37 11.10 5.92
CA ASN A 16 56.12 11.44 6.64
C ASN A 16 55.40 12.69 6.05
N ASP A 17 54.07 12.55 5.93
CA ASP A 17 52.94 13.51 5.78
C ASP A 17 53.09 14.91 6.44
N PRO A 18 52.14 15.91 6.32
CA PRO A 18 50.98 16.12 5.43
C PRO A 18 50.79 17.61 4.96
N SER A 19 49.68 17.89 4.24
CA SER A 19 48.89 19.16 4.18
C SER A 19 49.10 20.22 3.06
N SER A 20 47.96 20.52 2.41
CA SER A 20 47.42 21.86 2.07
C SER A 20 47.75 22.56 0.74
N LYS A 21 46.66 23.11 0.15
CA LYS A 21 46.52 24.25 -0.80
C LYS A 21 46.98 24.03 -2.24
N GLN A 22 46.42 24.61 -3.30
CA GLN A 22 45.15 25.27 -3.67
C GLN A 22 45.41 25.75 -5.12
N GLY A 23 44.41 25.81 -5.99
CA GLY A 23 44.51 26.46 -7.31
C GLY A 23 43.58 25.80 -8.35
N THR A 24 42.27 26.03 -8.28
CA THR A 24 41.51 27.06 -9.05
C THR A 24 41.59 26.91 -10.58
N GLY A 25 40.45 26.54 -11.18
CA GLY A 25 40.25 26.49 -12.63
C GLY A 25 38.79 26.20 -12.99
N ALA A 26 37.93 27.21 -12.77
CA ALA A 26 36.62 27.47 -13.40
C ALA A 26 35.80 26.30 -14.00
N SER A 27 34.73 25.91 -13.30
CA SER A 27 33.45 25.58 -13.95
C SER A 27 32.28 25.99 -13.05
N SER A 28 32.05 27.30 -12.94
CA SER A 28 30.76 27.84 -12.48
C SER A 28 30.16 28.68 -13.59
N ALA A 29 28.84 28.59 -13.74
CA ALA A 29 27.97 29.27 -14.69
C ALA A 29 27.70 28.52 -16.00
N ARG A 30 26.88 27.45 -15.90
CA ARG A 30 25.87 27.14 -16.92
C ARG A 30 24.73 26.36 -16.29
N GLY A 31 23.51 26.93 -16.38
CA GLY A 31 22.25 26.22 -16.18
C GLY A 31 21.60 26.31 -14.79
N LYS A 32 21.32 27.51 -14.27
CA LYS A 32 20.35 27.69 -13.16
C LYS A 32 19.15 28.58 -13.51
N VAL A 33 18.89 28.82 -14.80
CA VAL A 33 17.83 29.73 -15.24
C VAL A 33 16.78 29.07 -16.17
N ASP A 34 17.04 27.88 -16.73
CA ASP A 34 16.12 27.26 -17.70
C ASP A 34 15.15 26.21 -17.12
N GLY A 35 15.37 25.70 -15.90
CA GLY A 35 14.56 24.61 -15.34
C GLY A 35 13.11 25.00 -15.00
N GLY A 36 12.87 26.27 -14.62
CA GLY A 36 11.54 26.71 -14.16
C GLY A 36 10.51 26.94 -15.27
N VAL A 37 10.96 27.27 -16.49
CA VAL A 37 10.07 27.44 -17.66
C VAL A 37 9.70 26.08 -18.24
N ASP A 38 10.66 25.16 -18.33
CA ASP A 38 10.44 23.78 -18.80
C ASP A 38 9.52 23.00 -17.84
N ASP A 39 9.72 23.12 -16.51
CA ASP A 39 8.84 22.48 -15.52
C ASP A 39 7.40 22.99 -15.57
N ARG A 40 7.20 24.30 -15.79
CA ARG A 40 5.85 24.88 -15.94
C ARG A 40 5.18 24.44 -17.24
N ALA A 41 5.91 24.47 -18.36
CA ALA A 41 5.39 24.02 -19.65
C ALA A 41 5.02 22.53 -19.60
N ARG A 42 5.88 21.71 -18.99
CA ARG A 42 5.62 20.28 -18.78
C ARG A 42 4.46 20.02 -17.84
N PHE A 43 4.32 20.77 -16.75
CA PHE A 43 3.15 20.66 -15.88
C PHE A 43 1.85 21.02 -16.62
N LEU A 44 1.84 22.11 -17.41
CA LEU A 44 0.68 22.47 -18.22
C LEU A 44 0.35 21.40 -19.27
N PHE A 45 1.37 20.77 -19.86
CA PHE A 45 1.19 19.63 -20.75
C PHE A 45 0.61 18.41 -20.01
N ASP A 46 1.16 18.06 -18.85
CA ASP A 46 0.66 16.97 -18.00
C ASP A 46 -0.80 17.24 -17.61
N VAL A 47 -1.16 18.48 -17.25
CA VAL A 47 -2.55 18.87 -16.97
C VAL A 47 -3.43 18.69 -18.21
N LEU A 48 -3.04 19.23 -19.37
CA LEU A 48 -3.83 19.08 -20.59
C LEU A 48 -4.05 17.60 -20.96
N VAL A 49 -2.98 16.81 -20.96
CA VAL A 49 -3.02 15.43 -21.47
C VAL A 49 -3.56 14.45 -20.42
N ILE A 50 -2.99 14.44 -19.22
CA ILE A 50 -3.30 13.44 -18.18
C ILE A 50 -4.61 13.78 -17.45
N VAL A 51 -4.92 15.07 -17.25
CA VAL A 51 -6.14 15.46 -16.51
C VAL A 51 -7.35 15.60 -17.43
N PHE A 52 -7.18 16.03 -18.68
CA PHE A 52 -8.32 16.26 -19.58
C PHE A 52 -8.39 15.27 -20.75
N VAL A 53 -7.35 15.17 -21.59
CA VAL A 53 -7.44 14.39 -22.84
C VAL A 53 -7.58 12.89 -22.59
N LEU A 54 -6.69 12.28 -21.81
CA LEU A 54 -6.71 10.83 -21.57
C LEU A 54 -7.99 10.37 -20.84
N PRO A 55 -8.43 11.03 -19.75
CA PRO A 55 -9.70 10.69 -19.12
C PRO A 55 -10.88 10.85 -20.08
N ALA A 56 -10.95 11.93 -20.87
CA ALA A 56 -12.05 12.12 -21.82
C ALA A 56 -12.08 11.03 -22.89
N VAL A 57 -10.93 10.67 -23.46
CA VAL A 57 -10.83 9.61 -24.48
C VAL A 57 -11.26 8.26 -23.90
N LEU A 58 -10.73 7.85 -22.75
CA LEU A 58 -11.08 6.55 -22.17
C LEU A 58 -12.53 6.50 -21.65
N THR A 59 -13.05 7.62 -21.14
CA THR A 59 -14.48 7.71 -20.78
C THR A 59 -15.36 7.56 -22.02
N ALA A 60 -14.98 8.18 -23.15
CA ALA A 60 -15.70 8.03 -24.41
C ALA A 60 -15.61 6.58 -24.94
N VAL A 61 -14.45 5.93 -24.83
CA VAL A 61 -14.30 4.50 -25.15
C VAL A 61 -15.22 3.67 -24.27
N ALA A 62 -15.27 3.93 -22.96
CA ALA A 62 -16.15 3.21 -22.03
C ALA A 62 -17.63 3.40 -22.38
N PHE A 63 -18.04 4.62 -22.71
CA PHE A 63 -19.40 4.92 -23.16
C PHE A 63 -19.76 4.20 -24.46
N VAL A 64 -18.91 4.29 -25.49
CA VAL A 64 -19.13 3.59 -26.78
C VAL A 64 -19.15 2.07 -26.56
N PHE A 65 -18.26 1.56 -25.72
CA PHE A 65 -18.24 0.16 -25.32
C PHE A 65 -19.59 -0.22 -24.73
N GLY A 66 -20.08 0.49 -23.70
CA GLY A 66 -21.39 0.26 -23.08
C GLY A 66 -22.60 0.36 -24.01
N LEU A 67 -22.53 1.17 -25.08
CA LEU A 67 -23.57 1.26 -26.11
C LEU A 67 -23.65 0.03 -27.02
N SER A 68 -22.59 -0.77 -27.11
CA SER A 68 -22.49 -1.89 -28.05
C SER A 68 -23.64 -2.89 -27.84
N PRO A 69 -24.47 -3.15 -28.87
CA PRO A 69 -25.56 -4.13 -28.79
C PRO A 69 -25.08 -5.53 -28.45
N ALA A 70 -23.85 -5.89 -28.84
CA ALA A 70 -23.22 -7.17 -28.49
C ALA A 70 -22.94 -7.32 -26.99
N LEU A 71 -22.94 -6.21 -26.23
CA LEU A 71 -22.80 -6.21 -24.76
C LEU A 71 -24.15 -6.14 -24.03
N LYS A 72 -25.25 -5.92 -24.75
CA LYS A 72 -26.60 -5.90 -24.16
C LYS A 72 -27.16 -7.32 -24.23
N SER A 73 -27.47 -7.90 -23.07
CA SER A 73 -28.14 -9.21 -23.03
C SER A 73 -29.49 -9.13 -23.77
N PRO A 74 -29.82 -10.11 -24.63
CA PRO A 74 -31.13 -10.19 -25.28
C PRO A 74 -32.29 -10.45 -24.31
N SER A 75 -32.00 -11.00 -23.13
CA SER A 75 -32.96 -11.18 -22.03
C SER A 75 -32.71 -10.14 -20.94
N GLU A 76 -33.79 -9.58 -20.39
CA GLU A 76 -33.77 -8.84 -19.13
C GLU A 76 -33.20 -9.78 -18.04
N GLY A 77 -31.88 -9.70 -17.82
CA GLY A 77 -31.14 -10.69 -17.04
C GLY A 77 -29.62 -10.51 -17.12
N ASP A 78 -29.16 -9.29 -16.85
CA ASP A 78 -27.90 -8.85 -16.22
C ASP A 78 -26.53 -9.50 -16.54
N VAL A 79 -26.41 -10.40 -17.51
CA VAL A 79 -25.13 -11.03 -17.85
C VAL A 79 -24.54 -10.42 -19.10
N ARG A 80 -23.31 -9.91 -18.98
CA ARG A 80 -22.49 -9.46 -20.12
C ARG A 80 -21.31 -10.42 -20.35
N PRO A 81 -21.20 -11.09 -21.51
CA PRO A 81 -20.21 -12.17 -21.75
C PRO A 81 -18.74 -11.72 -21.82
N HIS A 82 -18.44 -10.45 -21.57
CA HIS A 82 -17.13 -9.83 -21.82
C HIS A 82 -16.41 -9.40 -20.54
N PHE A 83 -16.39 -10.26 -19.51
CA PHE A 83 -15.72 -9.95 -18.23
C PHE A 83 -14.26 -9.49 -18.41
N LEU A 84 -13.46 -10.21 -19.22
CA LEU A 84 -12.05 -9.85 -19.42
C LEU A 84 -11.87 -8.48 -20.09
N ALA A 85 -12.68 -8.14 -21.09
CA ALA A 85 -12.60 -6.84 -21.74
C ALA A 85 -13.01 -5.71 -20.80
N ARG A 86 -14.06 -5.94 -19.99
CA ARG A 86 -14.49 -5.01 -18.93
C ARG A 86 -13.42 -4.85 -17.86
N LEU A 87 -12.75 -5.94 -17.47
CA LEU A 87 -11.65 -5.92 -16.51
C LEU A 87 -10.48 -5.07 -17.04
N VAL A 88 -10.04 -5.30 -18.28
CA VAL A 88 -8.98 -4.50 -18.90
C VAL A 88 -9.38 -3.02 -18.96
N LEU A 89 -10.61 -2.72 -19.40
CA LEU A 89 -11.11 -1.34 -19.43
C LEU A 89 -11.14 -0.70 -18.03
N SER A 90 -11.59 -1.43 -17.01
CA SER A 90 -11.61 -0.94 -15.63
C SER A 90 -10.21 -0.60 -15.13
N LEU A 91 -9.20 -1.45 -15.40
CA LEU A 91 -7.81 -1.20 -15.01
C LEU A 91 -7.23 0.03 -15.72
N LEU A 92 -7.56 0.23 -17.00
CA LEU A 92 -7.14 1.41 -17.76
C LEU A 92 -7.79 2.70 -17.24
N LEU A 93 -9.08 2.64 -16.91
CA LEU A 93 -9.81 3.77 -16.32
C LEU A 93 -9.28 4.11 -14.92
N ASP A 94 -9.04 3.12 -14.08
CA ASP A 94 -8.49 3.31 -12.72
C ASP A 94 -7.13 4.01 -12.76
N ALA A 95 -6.21 3.50 -13.60
CA ALA A 95 -4.89 4.11 -13.79
C ALA A 95 -4.99 5.54 -14.35
N THR A 96 -5.93 5.79 -15.27
CA THR A 96 -6.08 7.09 -15.93
C THR A 96 -6.67 8.14 -15.00
N TYR A 97 -7.77 7.84 -14.31
CA TYR A 97 -8.35 8.77 -13.35
C TYR A 97 -7.43 8.96 -12.14
N GLY A 98 -6.80 7.89 -11.64
CA GLY A 98 -5.79 7.98 -10.58
C GLY A 98 -4.64 8.91 -10.99
N GLY A 99 -4.12 8.78 -12.21
CA GLY A 99 -3.10 9.68 -12.77
C GLY A 99 -3.56 11.13 -12.89
N ALA A 100 -4.81 11.36 -13.29
CA ALA A 100 -5.41 12.70 -13.35
C ALA A 100 -5.45 13.37 -11.97
N PHE A 101 -6.01 12.69 -10.95
CA PHE A 101 -6.05 13.23 -9.59
C PHE A 101 -4.64 13.43 -9.01
N SER A 102 -3.72 12.51 -9.30
CA SER A 102 -2.34 12.58 -8.80
C SER A 102 -1.61 13.80 -9.36
N THR A 103 -1.79 14.09 -10.65
CA THR A 103 -1.23 15.26 -11.33
C THR A 103 -1.65 16.57 -10.66
N LEU A 104 -2.86 16.61 -10.08
CA LEU A 104 -3.38 17.78 -9.36
C LEU A 104 -2.97 17.82 -7.88
N LEU A 105 -3.07 16.69 -7.18
CA LEU A 105 -2.90 16.62 -5.73
C LEU A 105 -1.44 16.60 -5.28
N ILE A 106 -0.54 15.96 -6.02
CA ILE A 106 0.88 15.88 -5.62
C ILE A 106 1.53 17.27 -5.56
N PRO A 107 1.41 18.16 -6.57
CA PRO A 107 2.01 19.50 -6.48
C PRO A 107 1.47 20.34 -5.31
N ALA A 108 0.17 20.23 -5.03
CA ALA A 108 -0.44 20.87 -3.87
C ALA A 108 0.14 20.31 -2.56
N SER A 109 0.29 18.99 -2.48
CA SER A 109 0.87 18.30 -1.31
C SER A 109 2.33 18.68 -1.07
N ARG A 110 3.14 18.90 -2.12
CA ARG A 110 4.52 19.42 -2.01
C ARG A 110 4.54 20.82 -1.39
N SER A 111 3.61 21.68 -1.80
CA SER A 111 3.48 23.03 -1.27
C SER A 111 3.07 23.01 0.21
N LEU A 112 2.11 22.17 0.56
CA LEU A 112 1.67 21.98 1.94
C LEU A 112 2.77 21.40 2.83
N ALA A 113 3.52 20.40 2.34
CA ALA A 113 4.60 19.78 3.09
C ALA A 113 5.71 20.76 3.47
N ARG A 114 6.00 21.78 2.62
CA ARG A 114 6.97 22.83 2.93
C ARG A 114 6.56 23.74 4.09
N LEU A 115 5.27 23.76 4.44
CA LEU A 115 4.75 24.54 5.58
C LEU A 115 4.88 23.78 6.90
N LEU A 116 5.20 22.49 6.87
CA LEU A 116 5.30 21.69 8.08
C LEU A 116 6.61 21.97 8.85
N PRO A 117 6.56 22.04 10.20
CA PRO A 117 7.76 22.20 11.01
C PRO A 117 8.75 21.05 10.78
N GLY A 118 10.03 21.38 10.56
CA GLY A 118 11.09 20.38 10.38
C GLY A 118 11.05 19.63 9.04
N ALA A 119 10.18 20.02 8.11
CA ALA A 119 10.04 19.34 6.84
C ALA A 119 11.28 19.46 5.96
N SER A 120 11.70 18.33 5.39
CA SER A 120 12.66 18.26 4.30
C SER A 120 11.92 17.97 3.00
N VAL A 121 11.90 18.95 2.09
CA VAL A 121 11.27 18.84 0.77
C VAL A 121 12.22 19.43 -0.27
N PRO A 122 12.66 18.66 -1.27
CA PRO A 122 13.51 19.16 -2.34
C PRO A 122 12.89 20.34 -3.10
N ASP A 123 13.75 21.22 -3.59
CA ASP A 123 13.33 22.37 -4.41
C ASP A 123 13.00 21.94 -5.85
N ASP A 124 13.66 20.89 -6.35
CA ASP A 124 13.47 20.36 -7.70
C ASP A 124 12.42 19.23 -7.77
N ARG A 125 11.77 19.12 -8.93
CA ARG A 125 10.74 18.10 -9.22
C ARG A 125 11.29 16.67 -9.05
N ALA A 126 12.46 16.38 -9.61
CA ALA A 126 13.04 15.05 -9.59
C ALA A 126 13.38 14.59 -8.16
N GLY A 127 13.86 15.51 -7.31
CA GLY A 127 14.06 15.27 -5.88
C GLY A 127 12.76 14.94 -5.16
N CYS A 128 11.69 15.68 -5.43
CA CYS A 128 10.37 15.39 -4.86
C CYS A 128 9.87 14.00 -5.28
N GLU A 129 9.95 13.66 -6.57
CA GLU A 129 9.51 12.36 -7.09
C GLU A 129 10.29 11.20 -6.47
N ARG A 130 11.61 11.35 -6.28
CA ARG A 130 12.42 10.34 -5.58
C ARG A 130 11.99 10.13 -4.14
N GLN A 131 11.73 11.20 -3.39
CA GLN A 131 11.24 11.08 -2.01
C GLN A 131 9.84 10.48 -1.94
N GLU A 132 8.95 10.86 -2.85
CA GLU A 132 7.58 10.34 -2.91
C GLU A 132 7.55 8.82 -3.13
N GLY A 133 8.47 8.30 -3.95
CA GLY A 133 8.67 6.86 -4.18
C GLY A 133 9.51 6.14 -3.13
N GLU A 134 10.00 6.84 -2.10
CA GLU A 134 10.89 6.25 -1.10
C GLU A 134 10.14 5.29 -0.17
N GLN A 135 10.62 4.06 -0.11
CA GLN A 135 10.05 3.00 0.73
C GLN A 135 10.83 2.82 2.03
N ASN A 136 12.02 3.42 2.16
CA ASN A 136 12.79 3.48 3.40
C ASN A 136 13.92 4.54 3.28
N ASP A 137 13.85 5.61 4.06
CA ASP A 137 14.88 6.65 4.14
C ASP A 137 16.07 6.14 4.97
N THR A 138 17.14 5.71 4.29
CA THR A 138 18.36 5.18 4.91
C THR A 138 19.21 6.24 5.61
N SER A 139 18.90 7.54 5.44
CA SER A 139 19.58 8.61 6.17
C SER A 139 19.08 8.76 7.62
N LEU A 140 17.93 8.17 7.94
CA LEU A 140 17.35 8.18 9.28
C LEU A 140 17.90 7.00 10.09
N ALA A 141 18.50 7.30 11.24
CA ALA A 141 18.98 6.27 12.15
C ALA A 141 17.79 5.60 12.85
N TRP A 142 17.72 4.27 12.77
CA TRP A 142 16.71 3.47 13.43
C TRP A 142 17.29 2.18 14.04
N PRO A 143 16.97 1.81 15.30
CA PRO A 143 16.19 2.55 16.29
C PRO A 143 16.83 3.89 16.65
N ILE A 144 16.07 4.77 17.30
CA ILE A 144 16.60 6.07 17.73
C ILE A 144 17.85 5.83 18.60
N PRO A 145 18.97 6.53 18.33
CA PRO A 145 20.17 6.39 19.15
C PRO A 145 19.86 6.58 20.64
N GLY A 146 20.25 5.62 21.47
CA GLY A 146 19.95 5.62 22.90
C GLY A 146 18.72 4.82 23.31
N THR A 147 17.98 4.19 22.38
CA THR A 147 16.98 3.17 22.73
C THR A 147 17.62 2.07 23.58
N ASP A 148 17.03 1.77 24.73
CA ASP A 148 17.46 0.66 25.58
C ASP A 148 17.10 -0.67 24.93
N LEU A 149 18.14 -1.40 24.48
CA LEU A 149 18.00 -2.68 23.80
C LEU A 149 18.66 -3.78 24.62
N PRO A 150 17.99 -4.95 24.76
CA PRO A 150 18.59 -6.04 25.51
C PRO A 150 19.87 -6.56 24.81
N PRO A 151 20.92 -6.95 25.57
CA PRO A 151 22.24 -7.24 25.01
C PRO A 151 22.26 -8.35 23.95
N ASP A 152 21.40 -9.35 24.09
CA ASP A 152 21.24 -10.46 23.16
C ASP A 152 20.68 -10.00 21.80
N TRP A 153 19.79 -8.99 21.78
CA TRP A 153 19.28 -8.40 20.54
C TRP A 153 20.33 -7.56 19.84
N VAL A 154 21.14 -6.81 20.60
CA VAL A 154 22.28 -6.06 20.06
C VAL A 154 23.29 -7.03 19.46
N ALA A 155 23.65 -8.10 20.16
CA ALA A 155 24.54 -9.13 19.64
C ALA A 155 23.99 -9.79 18.36
N ALA A 156 22.69 -10.11 18.33
CA ALA A 156 22.03 -10.67 17.14
C ALA A 156 22.02 -9.68 15.96
N ALA A 157 21.85 -8.39 16.21
CA ALA A 157 21.92 -7.35 15.19
C ALA A 157 23.34 -7.19 14.62
N LEU A 158 24.37 -7.22 15.47
CA LEU A 158 25.78 -7.12 15.07
C LEU A 158 26.26 -8.34 14.29
N GLY A 159 25.68 -9.51 14.53
CA GLY A 159 25.99 -10.74 13.79
C GLY A 159 25.47 -10.77 12.34
N ARG A 160 24.70 -9.76 11.90
CA ARG A 160 24.15 -9.71 10.54
C ARG A 160 25.18 -9.23 9.52
N LYS A 161 24.95 -9.58 8.25
CA LYS A 161 25.80 -9.12 7.14
C LYS A 161 25.72 -7.59 7.02
N LYS A 162 26.87 -6.98 6.72
CA LYS A 162 26.98 -5.53 6.48
C LYS A 162 26.00 -5.12 5.38
N GLY A 163 25.09 -4.20 5.69
CA GLY A 163 24.06 -3.68 4.78
C GLY A 163 22.67 -4.30 4.95
N GLU A 164 22.50 -5.36 5.76
CA GLU A 164 21.17 -5.83 6.15
C GLU A 164 20.54 -4.90 7.19
N GLN A 165 19.26 -4.57 7.03
CA GLN A 165 18.51 -3.85 8.06
C GLN A 165 18.23 -4.80 9.24
N PRO A 166 18.74 -4.52 10.45
CA PRO A 166 18.68 -5.48 11.55
C PRO A 166 17.30 -5.63 12.18
N PHE A 167 16.49 -4.57 12.16
CA PHE A 167 15.20 -4.51 12.86
C PHE A 167 13.98 -4.37 11.94
N PHE A 168 14.20 -4.52 10.62
CA PHE A 168 13.15 -4.74 9.60
C PHE A 168 11.95 -3.77 9.62
N LEU A 169 12.17 -2.53 10.04
CA LEU A 169 11.18 -1.45 9.97
C LEU A 169 11.59 -0.45 8.92
N ASN A 170 10.66 -0.18 8.00
CA ASN A 170 10.80 0.84 6.98
C ASN A 170 10.32 2.18 7.54
N HIS A 171 11.06 3.25 7.27
CA HIS A 171 10.70 4.59 7.76
C HIS A 171 10.84 5.67 6.70
N VAL A 172 10.01 6.70 6.80
CA VAL A 172 10.09 7.91 5.98
C VAL A 172 9.80 9.13 6.85
N ARG A 173 10.14 10.31 6.32
CA ARG A 173 9.84 11.60 6.96
C ARG A 173 8.33 11.88 6.92
N GLY A 174 7.81 12.64 7.88
CA GLY A 174 6.41 13.09 7.88
C GLY A 174 6.05 13.88 6.62
N SER A 175 6.97 14.74 6.15
CA SER A 175 6.81 15.47 4.88
C SER A 175 6.67 14.55 3.66
N THR A 176 7.35 13.41 3.65
CA THR A 176 7.21 12.37 2.62
C THR A 176 5.89 11.64 2.75
N ARG A 177 5.50 11.25 3.97
CA ARG A 177 4.23 10.58 4.22
C ARG A 177 3.02 11.41 3.80
N LEU A 178 3.01 12.72 4.06
CA LEU A 178 1.96 13.61 3.57
C LEU A 178 1.73 13.46 2.06
N ARG A 179 2.81 13.47 1.27
CA ARG A 179 2.74 13.37 -0.19
C ARG A 179 2.32 11.95 -0.63
N GLN A 180 2.78 10.92 0.06
CA GLN A 180 2.32 9.55 -0.14
C GLN A 180 0.82 9.39 0.17
N ALA A 181 0.31 10.06 1.20
CA ALA A 181 -1.11 10.08 1.53
C ALA A 181 -1.92 10.78 0.43
N ALA A 182 -1.44 11.92 -0.08
CA ALA A 182 -2.05 12.59 -1.22
C ALA A 182 -2.13 11.70 -2.47
N GLN A 183 -1.07 10.93 -2.75
CA GLN A 183 -1.07 9.92 -3.82
C GLN A 183 -2.11 8.82 -3.58
N ARG A 184 -2.24 8.30 -2.35
CA ARG A 184 -3.25 7.28 -2.04
C ARG A 184 -4.67 7.80 -2.12
N ILE A 185 -4.92 9.04 -1.70
CA ILE A 185 -6.22 9.71 -1.88
C ILE A 185 -6.52 9.86 -3.37
N ALA A 186 -5.54 10.29 -4.18
CA ALA A 186 -5.71 10.39 -5.63
C ALA A 186 -6.08 9.04 -6.27
N ASN A 187 -5.45 7.95 -5.86
CA ASN A 187 -5.79 6.60 -6.32
C ASN A 187 -7.22 6.21 -5.92
N ALA A 188 -7.62 6.47 -4.67
CA ALA A 188 -8.98 6.18 -4.21
C ALA A 188 -10.05 6.98 -5.00
N LEU A 189 -9.80 8.26 -5.29
CA LEU A 189 -10.66 9.08 -6.15
C LEU A 189 -10.70 8.55 -7.59
N GLY A 190 -9.56 8.06 -8.08
CA GLY A 190 -9.44 7.36 -9.36
C GLY A 190 -10.35 6.14 -9.43
N THR A 191 -10.29 5.28 -8.42
CA THR A 191 -11.15 4.08 -8.30
C THR A 191 -12.61 4.43 -8.21
N LEU A 192 -13.00 5.42 -7.40
CA LEU A 192 -14.39 5.87 -7.33
C LEU A 192 -14.90 6.36 -8.69
N SER A 193 -14.07 7.10 -9.43
CA SER A 193 -14.39 7.59 -10.77
C SER A 193 -14.47 6.44 -11.80
N MET A 194 -13.54 5.48 -11.72
CA MET A 194 -13.54 4.28 -12.54
C MET A 194 -14.81 3.47 -12.32
N VAL A 195 -15.17 3.21 -11.07
CA VAL A 195 -16.35 2.42 -10.74
C VAL A 195 -17.63 3.15 -11.11
N ALA A 196 -17.70 4.47 -10.97
CA ALA A 196 -18.82 5.27 -11.46
C ALA A 196 -18.94 5.16 -12.99
N ALA A 197 -17.84 5.29 -13.73
CA ALA A 197 -17.83 5.16 -15.19
C ALA A 197 -18.24 3.74 -15.62
N MET A 198 -17.70 2.70 -14.98
CA MET A 198 -18.06 1.32 -15.27
C MET A 198 -19.54 1.06 -14.94
N SER A 199 -20.01 1.45 -13.76
CA SER A 199 -21.39 1.20 -13.33
C SER A 199 -22.41 1.90 -14.24
N TYR A 200 -22.22 3.21 -14.48
CA TYR A 200 -23.23 4.00 -15.20
C TYR A 200 -23.10 3.97 -16.72
N LEU A 201 -21.87 3.97 -17.25
CA LEU A 201 -21.66 4.08 -18.71
C LEU A 201 -21.53 2.71 -19.37
N VAL A 202 -20.90 1.74 -18.67
CA VAL A 202 -20.70 0.41 -19.22
C VAL A 202 -21.84 -0.50 -18.80
N ASP A 203 -22.05 -0.67 -17.50
CA ASP A 203 -22.87 -1.73 -16.93
C ASP A 203 -24.37 -1.37 -16.89
N GLY A 204 -24.69 -0.07 -16.85
CA GLY A 204 -26.06 0.43 -16.77
C GLY A 204 -26.72 0.18 -15.41
N ASN A 205 -25.91 -0.09 -14.38
CA ASN A 205 -26.36 -0.45 -13.04
C ASN A 205 -25.95 0.64 -12.03
N SER A 206 -26.65 0.69 -10.89
CA SER A 206 -26.25 1.57 -9.79
C SER A 206 -25.04 1.02 -9.05
N MET A 207 -24.31 1.87 -8.33
CA MET A 207 -23.17 1.44 -7.50
C MET A 207 -23.60 0.57 -6.31
N HIS A 208 -24.90 0.53 -5.96
CA HIS A 208 -25.45 -0.48 -5.04
C HIS A 208 -25.19 -1.90 -5.54
N TYR A 209 -25.15 -2.13 -6.86
CA TYR A 209 -24.90 -3.46 -7.42
C TYR A 209 -23.58 -4.07 -6.93
N ILE A 210 -22.55 -3.26 -6.75
CA ILE A 210 -21.24 -3.69 -6.24
C ILE A 210 -21.14 -3.62 -4.71
N GLY A 211 -22.25 -3.40 -4.01
CA GLY A 211 -22.32 -3.32 -2.55
C GLY A 211 -21.91 -1.96 -1.97
N LEU A 212 -21.94 -0.87 -2.76
CA LEU A 212 -21.57 0.48 -2.29
C LEU A 212 -22.73 1.20 -1.58
N ASP A 213 -23.40 0.51 -0.66
CA ASP A 213 -24.42 1.08 0.23
C ASP A 213 -23.81 1.22 1.62
N LEU A 214 -23.36 2.45 1.90
CA LEU A 214 -22.56 2.71 3.10
C LEU A 214 -23.42 2.68 4.35
N SER A 215 -23.04 1.78 5.25
CA SER A 215 -23.61 1.60 6.58
C SER A 215 -22.51 1.91 7.60
N LEU A 216 -22.70 2.97 8.38
CA LEU A 216 -21.75 3.33 9.43
C LEU A 216 -21.62 2.21 10.47
N GLN A 217 -22.72 1.50 10.75
CA GLN A 217 -22.71 0.38 11.69
C GLN A 217 -21.80 -0.75 11.21
N ASP A 218 -21.90 -1.12 9.93
CA ASP A 218 -21.06 -2.18 9.36
C ASP A 218 -19.60 -1.74 9.20
N ILE A 219 -19.36 -0.46 8.86
CA ILE A 219 -18.00 0.11 8.85
C ILE A 219 -17.37 0.03 10.25
N VAL A 220 -18.11 0.41 11.29
CA VAL A 220 -17.61 0.35 12.67
C VAL A 220 -17.42 -1.09 13.12
N ALA A 221 -18.36 -1.99 12.81
CA ALA A 221 -18.24 -3.41 13.12
C ALA A 221 -17.01 -4.03 12.44
N GLY A 222 -16.82 -3.77 11.15
CA GLY A 222 -15.64 -4.17 10.40
C GLY A 222 -14.36 -3.65 11.04
N PHE A 223 -14.30 -2.35 11.33
CA PHE A 223 -13.16 -1.71 11.99
C PHE A 223 -12.78 -2.39 13.31
N VAL A 224 -13.77 -2.63 14.18
CA VAL A 224 -13.55 -3.33 15.45
C VAL A 224 -13.02 -4.74 15.22
N VAL A 225 -13.58 -5.50 14.27
CA VAL A 225 -13.11 -6.86 13.97
C VAL A 225 -11.67 -6.84 13.43
N GLY A 226 -11.34 -5.92 12.53
CA GLY A 226 -9.98 -5.77 11.98
C GLY A 226 -8.97 -5.43 13.07
N THR A 227 -9.32 -4.48 13.93
CA THR A 227 -8.54 -4.12 15.12
C THR A 227 -8.32 -5.31 16.06
N VAL A 228 -9.37 -6.05 16.40
CA VAL A 228 -9.29 -7.19 17.33
C VAL A 228 -8.40 -8.30 16.75
N SER A 229 -8.55 -8.62 15.45
CA SER A 229 -7.70 -9.61 14.78
C SER A 229 -6.21 -9.24 14.86
N VAL A 230 -5.88 -7.98 14.56
CA VAL A 230 -4.49 -7.50 14.61
C VAL A 230 -3.98 -7.41 16.05
N LEU A 231 -4.81 -6.98 17.00
CA LEU A 231 -4.41 -6.91 18.40
C LEU A 231 -4.10 -8.31 18.96
N ALA A 232 -4.90 -9.32 18.61
CA ALA A 232 -4.64 -10.71 18.98
C ALA A 232 -3.30 -11.21 18.40
N LEU A 233 -3.02 -10.90 17.13
CA LEU A 233 -1.74 -11.20 16.50
C LEU A 233 -0.58 -10.52 17.25
N PHE A 234 -0.67 -9.21 17.48
CA PHE A 234 0.34 -8.43 18.19
C PHE A 234 0.65 -9.00 19.58
N LEU A 235 -0.38 -9.29 20.36
CA LEU A 235 -0.24 -9.86 21.70
C LEU A 235 0.41 -11.24 21.66
N ALA A 236 0.09 -12.06 20.66
CA ALA A 236 0.74 -13.36 20.48
C ALA A 236 2.23 -13.21 20.14
N GLU A 237 2.60 -12.32 19.21
CA GLU A 237 4.01 -12.06 18.88
C GLU A 237 4.80 -11.50 20.05
N LEU A 238 4.18 -10.64 20.86
CA LEU A 238 4.76 -10.10 22.08
C LEU A 238 4.98 -11.21 23.12
N ALA A 239 3.98 -12.07 23.35
CA ALA A 239 4.06 -13.18 24.29
C ALA A 239 5.12 -14.23 23.89
N LEU A 240 5.29 -14.47 22.58
CA LEU A 240 6.31 -15.37 22.03
C LEU A 240 7.72 -14.74 22.00
N GLY A 241 7.84 -13.46 22.37
CA GLY A 241 9.09 -12.70 22.34
C GLY A 241 9.66 -12.59 20.92
N TRP A 242 8.79 -12.44 19.92
CA TRP A 242 9.17 -12.13 18.53
C TRP A 242 9.33 -10.63 18.33
N ILE A 243 8.55 -9.85 19.08
CA ILE A 243 8.62 -8.39 19.14
C ILE A 243 8.80 -7.92 20.58
N ARG A 244 9.27 -6.68 20.74
CA ARG A 244 9.41 -6.00 22.03
C ARG A 244 8.93 -4.56 21.90
N ILE A 245 8.17 -4.09 22.88
CA ILE A 245 7.83 -2.67 23.00
C ILE A 245 9.04 -1.93 23.56
N ILE A 246 9.46 -0.87 22.86
CA ILE A 246 10.65 -0.07 23.18
C ILE A 246 10.33 1.39 23.48
N GLY A 247 9.08 1.83 23.30
CA GLY A 247 8.68 3.21 23.54
C GLY A 247 7.26 3.51 23.10
N PHE A 248 6.88 4.78 23.24
CA PHE A 248 5.56 5.29 22.91
C PHE A 248 5.65 6.69 22.31
N GLY A 249 4.71 7.03 21.42
CA GLY A 249 4.52 8.38 20.88
C GLY A 249 5.75 8.93 20.15
N GLU A 250 6.15 8.24 19.08
CA GLU A 250 7.42 8.47 18.41
C GLU A 250 7.24 9.00 16.99
N VAL A 251 8.08 9.97 16.62
CA VAL A 251 8.29 10.45 15.25
C VAL A 251 9.70 10.07 14.80
N VAL A 252 9.84 9.68 13.53
CA VAL A 252 11.14 9.22 13.00
C VAL A 252 12.12 10.38 12.88
N VAL A 253 11.63 11.59 12.57
CA VAL A 253 12.44 12.81 12.49
C VAL A 253 12.21 13.65 13.75
N PRO A 254 13.26 13.90 14.56
CA PRO A 254 13.15 14.78 15.73
C PRO A 254 12.62 16.17 15.34
N GLY A 255 11.60 16.64 16.07
CA GLY A 255 10.98 17.95 15.86
C GLY A 255 9.74 17.95 14.94
N GLU A 256 9.43 16.83 14.28
CA GLU A 256 8.13 16.66 13.61
C GLU A 256 6.99 16.48 14.63
N SER A 257 5.76 16.78 14.22
CA SER A 257 4.58 16.70 15.06
C SER A 257 3.90 15.32 14.94
N LEU A 258 3.86 14.60 16.06
CA LEU A 258 3.21 13.28 16.14
C LEU A 258 1.74 13.31 15.66
N PRO A 259 0.86 14.21 16.13
CA PRO A 259 -0.52 14.28 15.65
C PRO A 259 -0.64 14.55 14.14
N ILE A 260 0.25 15.39 13.58
CA ILE A 260 0.23 15.71 12.15
C ILE A 260 0.62 14.48 11.32
N ASN A 261 1.70 13.80 11.69
CA ASN A 261 2.15 12.60 10.97
C ASN A 261 1.08 11.48 11.04
N LEU A 262 0.52 11.23 12.23
CA LEU A 262 -0.56 10.25 12.39
C LEU A 262 -1.81 10.59 11.57
N THR A 263 -2.14 11.88 11.42
CA THR A 263 -3.28 12.30 10.57
C THR A 263 -3.05 11.89 9.11
N TRP A 264 -1.85 12.11 8.58
CA TRP A 264 -1.53 11.70 7.21
C TRP A 264 -1.45 10.19 7.05
N ASP A 265 -1.03 9.47 8.08
CA ASP A 265 -1.05 8.00 8.11
C ASP A 265 -2.49 7.44 8.09
N VAL A 266 -3.41 8.05 8.85
CA VAL A 266 -4.85 7.72 8.79
C VAL A 266 -5.40 7.94 7.38
N LEU A 267 -5.12 9.09 6.77
CA LEU A 267 -5.57 9.40 5.42
C LEU A 267 -4.95 8.46 4.36
N PHE A 268 -3.69 8.09 4.53
CA PHE A 268 -3.01 7.12 3.68
C PHE A 268 -3.75 5.77 3.71
N HIS A 269 -3.99 5.22 4.90
CA HIS A 269 -4.61 3.90 5.03
C HIS A 269 -6.11 3.89 4.70
N ALA A 270 -6.81 5.00 4.90
CA ALA A 270 -8.17 5.16 4.38
C ALA A 270 -8.18 5.09 2.84
N GLY A 271 -7.23 5.76 2.18
CA GLY A 271 -7.05 5.67 0.73
C GLY A 271 -6.70 4.26 0.25
N VAL A 272 -5.84 3.53 0.98
CA VAL A 272 -5.51 2.12 0.70
C VAL A 272 -6.77 1.25 0.75
N SER A 273 -7.52 1.32 1.85
CA SER A 273 -8.73 0.51 2.03
C SER A 273 -9.79 0.80 0.96
N LEU A 274 -10.04 2.09 0.66
CA LEU A 274 -10.98 2.48 -0.39
C LEU A 274 -10.55 1.95 -1.77
N ASN A 275 -9.30 2.16 -2.15
CA ASN A 275 -8.77 1.76 -3.45
C ASN A 275 -8.82 0.24 -3.64
N GLU A 276 -8.39 -0.53 -2.64
CA GLU A 276 -8.26 -1.98 -2.75
C GLU A 276 -9.61 -2.71 -2.60
N GLU A 277 -10.44 -2.33 -1.61
CA GLU A 277 -11.72 -3.02 -1.40
C GLU A 277 -12.75 -2.68 -2.48
N ILE A 278 -12.87 -1.42 -2.92
CA ILE A 278 -13.83 -1.06 -3.97
C ILE A 278 -13.47 -1.74 -5.29
N SER A 279 -12.18 -1.77 -5.65
CA SER A 279 -11.71 -2.41 -6.89
C SER A 279 -11.87 -3.94 -6.84
N LEU A 280 -11.32 -4.59 -5.81
CA LEU A 280 -11.23 -6.05 -5.76
C LEU A 280 -12.53 -6.70 -5.27
N ARG A 281 -13.11 -6.18 -4.18
CA ARG A 281 -14.27 -6.76 -3.50
C ARG A 281 -15.57 -6.21 -4.07
N GLY A 282 -15.57 -4.94 -4.46
CA GLY A 282 -16.72 -4.31 -5.10
C GLY A 282 -16.84 -4.74 -6.56
N TRP A 283 -15.84 -4.39 -7.37
CA TRP A 283 -15.95 -4.57 -8.81
C TRP A 283 -15.56 -5.99 -9.28
N VAL A 284 -14.33 -6.44 -9.00
CA VAL A 284 -13.81 -7.72 -9.53
C VAL A 284 -14.61 -8.91 -9.01
N LEU A 285 -14.80 -9.05 -7.69
CA LEU A 285 -15.51 -10.17 -7.08
C LEU A 285 -16.94 -10.32 -7.63
N VAL A 286 -17.71 -9.23 -7.60
CA VAL A 286 -19.13 -9.23 -7.96
C VAL A 286 -19.34 -9.53 -9.43
N HIS A 287 -18.57 -8.88 -10.32
CA HIS A 287 -18.72 -9.11 -11.76
C HIS A 287 -18.14 -10.44 -12.21
N ALA A 288 -17.08 -10.93 -11.58
CA ALA A 288 -16.57 -12.27 -11.85
C ALA A 288 -17.58 -13.33 -11.44
N ALA A 289 -18.26 -13.16 -10.29
CA ALA A 289 -19.22 -14.14 -9.80
C ALA A 289 -20.43 -14.23 -10.74
N ALA A 290 -20.95 -13.09 -11.16
CA ALA A 290 -22.02 -13.03 -12.17
C ALA A 290 -21.58 -13.64 -13.51
N TYR A 291 -20.33 -13.38 -13.95
CA TYR A 291 -19.79 -13.96 -15.16
C TYR A 291 -19.69 -15.49 -15.10
N PHE A 292 -19.08 -16.05 -14.06
CA PHE A 292 -18.96 -17.51 -13.95
C PHE A 292 -20.32 -18.19 -13.78
N ALA A 293 -21.24 -17.58 -13.02
CA ALA A 293 -22.62 -18.08 -12.92
C ALA A 293 -23.25 -18.17 -14.31
N SER A 294 -23.10 -17.13 -15.14
CA SER A 294 -23.66 -17.15 -16.49
C SER A 294 -23.08 -18.17 -17.45
N LEU A 295 -21.89 -18.70 -17.17
CA LEU A 295 -21.31 -19.83 -17.91
C LEU A 295 -21.89 -21.18 -17.46
N GLY A 296 -22.92 -21.17 -16.61
CA GLY A 296 -23.56 -22.35 -16.03
C GLY A 296 -22.87 -22.88 -14.78
N ALA A 297 -21.93 -22.14 -14.17
CA ALA A 297 -21.34 -22.56 -12.91
C ALA A 297 -22.38 -22.44 -11.78
N PRO A 298 -22.52 -23.44 -10.90
CA PRO A 298 -23.36 -23.31 -9.70
C PRO A 298 -22.94 -22.08 -8.88
N PRO A 299 -23.86 -21.35 -8.22
CA PRO A 299 -23.56 -20.13 -7.48
C PRO A 299 -22.37 -20.23 -6.52
N ALA A 300 -22.28 -21.34 -5.76
CA ALA A 300 -21.18 -21.58 -4.84
C ALA A 300 -19.83 -21.70 -5.56
N THR A 301 -19.80 -22.39 -6.70
CA THR A 301 -18.60 -22.51 -7.54
C THR A 301 -18.22 -21.17 -8.16
N ALA A 302 -19.20 -20.43 -8.69
CA ALA A 302 -18.98 -19.10 -9.26
C ALA A 302 -18.34 -18.16 -8.23
N MET A 303 -18.92 -18.07 -7.03
CA MET A 303 -18.38 -17.26 -5.94
C MET A 303 -16.98 -17.71 -5.51
N LEU A 304 -16.75 -19.02 -5.36
CA LEU A 304 -15.45 -19.57 -4.97
C LEU A 304 -14.34 -19.20 -5.96
N VAL A 305 -14.59 -19.36 -7.26
CA VAL A 305 -13.63 -19.02 -8.32
C VAL A 305 -13.37 -17.52 -8.33
N SER A 306 -14.40 -16.69 -8.20
CA SER A 306 -14.27 -15.24 -8.14
C SER A 306 -13.49 -14.76 -6.92
N ALA A 307 -13.78 -15.32 -5.74
CA ALA A 307 -13.04 -15.04 -4.50
C ALA A 307 -11.56 -15.42 -4.64
N SER A 308 -11.27 -16.56 -5.25
CA SER A 308 -9.89 -17.01 -5.51
C SER A 308 -9.17 -16.10 -6.51
N MET A 309 -9.84 -15.68 -7.57
CA MET A 309 -9.27 -14.81 -8.59
C MET A 309 -8.91 -13.43 -8.02
N GLN A 310 -9.84 -12.78 -7.32
CA GLN A 310 -9.55 -11.46 -6.72
C GLN A 310 -8.49 -11.56 -5.61
N ALA A 311 -8.43 -12.66 -4.86
CA ALA A 311 -7.40 -12.88 -3.84
C ALA A 311 -6.02 -13.09 -4.47
N GLY A 312 -5.94 -13.79 -5.60
CA GLY A 312 -4.74 -13.89 -6.41
C GLY A 312 -4.29 -12.52 -6.93
N MET A 313 -5.22 -11.71 -7.47
CA MET A 313 -4.92 -10.34 -7.90
C MET A 313 -4.41 -9.48 -6.75
N PHE A 314 -5.03 -9.57 -5.56
CA PHE A 314 -4.57 -8.89 -4.35
C PHE A 314 -3.12 -9.23 -4.02
N ALA A 315 -2.76 -10.52 -4.00
CA ALA A 315 -1.38 -10.94 -3.77
C ALA A 315 -0.42 -10.43 -4.89
N LEU A 316 -0.83 -10.48 -6.16
CA LEU A 316 -0.01 -9.99 -7.28
C LEU A 316 0.29 -8.49 -7.18
N LEU A 317 -0.66 -7.68 -6.70
CA LEU A 317 -0.45 -6.24 -6.46
C LEU A 317 0.65 -5.96 -5.42
N HIS A 318 0.97 -6.94 -4.57
CA HIS A 318 1.99 -6.84 -3.52
C HIS A 318 3.36 -7.36 -3.93
N LEU A 319 3.55 -7.86 -5.15
CA LEU A 319 4.86 -8.35 -5.63
C LEU A 319 5.96 -7.29 -5.56
N GLY A 320 5.61 -6.01 -5.75
CA GLY A 320 6.54 -4.88 -5.68
C GLY A 320 6.73 -4.30 -4.28
N SER A 321 6.05 -4.84 -3.27
CA SER A 321 6.10 -4.32 -1.90
C SER A 321 7.41 -4.66 -1.19
N PRO A 322 7.93 -3.78 -0.32
CA PRO A 322 9.17 -4.04 0.42
C PRO A 322 9.13 -5.34 1.22
N GLY A 323 10.05 -6.25 0.91
CA GLY A 323 10.15 -7.53 1.62
C GLY A 323 9.08 -8.55 1.25
N ALA A 324 8.32 -8.34 0.17
CA ALA A 324 7.40 -9.34 -0.36
C ALA A 324 8.12 -10.68 -0.58
N SER A 325 7.53 -11.76 -0.07
CA SER A 325 8.05 -13.13 -0.15
C SER A 325 6.95 -14.08 -0.58
N LEU A 326 7.28 -15.26 -1.10
CA LEU A 326 6.28 -16.25 -1.49
C LEU A 326 5.34 -16.61 -0.33
N VAL A 327 5.86 -16.73 0.89
CA VAL A 327 5.06 -16.98 2.10
C VAL A 327 4.07 -15.84 2.35
N GLY A 328 4.55 -14.58 2.24
CA GLY A 328 3.69 -13.41 2.33
C GLY A 328 2.58 -13.40 1.28
N LEU A 329 2.90 -13.71 0.02
CA LEU A 329 1.91 -13.76 -1.05
C LEU A 329 0.85 -14.85 -0.81
N VAL A 330 1.25 -16.03 -0.34
CA VAL A 330 0.31 -17.10 0.02
C VAL A 330 -0.60 -16.65 1.17
N ASN A 331 -0.04 -16.02 2.21
CA ASN A 331 -0.84 -15.45 3.30
C ASN A 331 -1.81 -14.39 2.79
N LEU A 332 -1.40 -13.53 1.85
CA LEU A 332 -2.30 -12.55 1.24
C LEU A 332 -3.40 -13.19 0.40
N VAL A 333 -3.19 -14.34 -0.23
CA VAL A 333 -4.29 -15.08 -0.88
C VAL A 333 -5.33 -15.54 0.15
N VAL A 334 -4.88 -16.01 1.32
CA VAL A 334 -5.78 -16.36 2.43
C VAL A 334 -6.51 -15.12 2.94
N GLY A 335 -5.80 -14.02 3.18
CA GLY A 335 -6.37 -12.75 3.62
C GLY A 335 -7.36 -12.15 2.60
N GLY A 336 -7.04 -12.23 1.31
CA GLY A 336 -7.93 -11.83 0.23
C GLY A 336 -9.19 -12.67 0.16
N SER A 337 -9.10 -13.97 0.44
CA SER A 337 -10.25 -14.86 0.53
C SER A 337 -11.13 -14.55 1.74
N ALA A 338 -10.52 -14.28 2.90
CA ALA A 338 -11.22 -13.78 4.08
C ALA A 338 -11.95 -12.44 3.80
N ALA A 339 -11.30 -11.54 3.08
CA ALA A 339 -11.89 -10.27 2.68
C ALA A 339 -13.03 -10.41 1.65
N ALA A 340 -13.04 -11.46 0.82
CA ALA A 340 -14.21 -11.77 0.00
C ALA A 340 -15.39 -12.22 0.87
N LEU A 341 -15.16 -13.03 1.91
CA LEU A 341 -16.21 -13.43 2.85
C LEU A 341 -16.82 -12.24 3.58
N ASN A 342 -16.04 -11.20 3.88
CA ASN A 342 -16.56 -9.95 4.44
C ASN A 342 -17.70 -9.37 3.60
N VAL A 343 -17.56 -9.34 2.27
CA VAL A 343 -18.63 -8.87 1.36
C VAL A 343 -19.81 -9.83 1.36
N VAL A 344 -19.52 -11.14 1.26
CA VAL A 344 -20.57 -12.15 1.09
C VAL A 344 -21.47 -12.25 2.30
N LEU A 345 -20.90 -12.23 3.51
CA LEU A 345 -21.67 -12.37 4.75
C LEU A 345 -22.31 -11.06 5.22
N SER A 346 -21.63 -9.92 5.04
CA SER A 346 -22.21 -8.62 5.44
C SER A 346 -23.14 -8.00 4.40
N GLY A 347 -23.14 -8.52 3.17
CA GLY A 347 -24.00 -8.05 2.08
C GLY A 347 -23.49 -6.80 1.33
N GLY A 348 -22.34 -6.23 1.69
CA GLY A 348 -21.82 -5.04 1.03
C GLY A 348 -20.37 -4.68 1.36
N LEU A 349 -19.95 -3.50 0.93
CA LEU A 349 -18.57 -3.00 1.08
C LEU A 349 -18.28 -2.34 2.43
N SER A 350 -19.33 -1.99 3.18
CA SER A 350 -19.21 -1.27 4.45
C SER A 350 -18.32 -2.01 5.46
N PHE A 351 -18.59 -3.29 5.71
CA PHE A 351 -17.78 -4.11 6.61
C PHE A 351 -16.32 -4.30 6.14
N PRO A 352 -16.02 -4.74 4.89
CA PRO A 352 -14.64 -4.92 4.46
C PRO A 352 -13.83 -3.62 4.44
N LEU A 353 -14.44 -2.47 4.12
CA LEU A 353 -13.79 -1.16 4.25
C LEU A 353 -13.35 -0.88 5.69
N GLY A 354 -14.26 -1.07 6.65
CA GLY A 354 -13.95 -0.95 8.06
C GLY A 354 -12.84 -1.91 8.50
N TRP A 355 -13.00 -3.19 8.15
CA TRP A 355 -12.07 -4.27 8.53
C TRP A 355 -10.66 -4.03 8.03
N HIS A 356 -10.50 -3.71 6.75
CA HIS A 356 -9.19 -3.45 6.16
C HIS A 356 -8.57 -2.18 6.73
N PHE A 357 -9.35 -1.09 6.88
CA PHE A 357 -8.83 0.13 7.51
C PHE A 357 -8.36 -0.12 8.94
N GLY A 358 -9.17 -0.82 9.76
CA GLY A 358 -8.85 -1.20 11.13
C GLY A 358 -7.62 -2.08 11.22
N TRP A 359 -7.51 -3.09 10.35
CA TRP A 359 -6.33 -3.96 10.24
C TRP A 359 -5.06 -3.15 10.00
N ASN A 360 -5.07 -2.29 8.97
CA ASN A 360 -3.90 -1.54 8.56
C ASN A 360 -3.46 -0.49 9.58
N ILE A 361 -4.38 0.37 10.03
CA ILE A 361 -4.00 1.48 10.92
C ILE A 361 -3.54 0.95 12.28
N PHE A 362 -4.17 -0.13 12.78
CA PHE A 362 -3.75 -0.76 14.03
C PHE A 362 -2.40 -1.43 13.91
N MET A 363 -2.19 -2.26 12.89
CA MET A 363 -0.92 -2.96 12.68
C MET A 363 0.22 -1.96 12.52
N GLY A 364 0.01 -0.99 11.63
CA GLY A 364 0.91 0.09 11.31
C GLY A 364 1.11 1.04 12.48
N HIS A 365 0.46 2.20 12.42
CA HIS A 365 0.85 3.37 13.19
C HIS A 365 0.41 3.36 14.65
N LEU A 366 -0.59 2.56 15.03
CA LEU A 366 -0.93 2.39 16.44
C LEU A 366 0.02 1.41 17.14
N LEU A 367 0.26 0.23 16.58
CA LEU A 367 1.06 -0.83 17.22
C LEU A 367 2.53 -0.87 16.78
N GLY A 368 2.92 -0.07 15.79
CA GLY A 368 4.32 0.11 15.39
C GLY A 368 4.89 -0.98 14.49
N MET A 369 4.07 -1.87 13.93
CA MET A 369 4.51 -2.97 13.05
C MET A 369 4.43 -2.55 11.58
N SER A 370 5.21 -3.18 10.70
CA SER A 370 5.07 -2.90 9.27
C SER A 370 3.76 -3.49 8.73
N THR A 371 3.12 -2.82 7.77
CA THR A 371 1.92 -3.31 7.07
C THR A 371 2.27 -3.39 5.59
N SER A 372 2.36 -4.60 5.03
CA SER A 372 2.75 -4.82 3.63
C SER A 372 4.03 -4.09 3.19
N GLY A 373 4.98 -3.91 4.10
CA GLY A 373 6.23 -3.19 3.84
C GLY A 373 6.10 -1.67 3.75
N ILE A 374 4.92 -1.11 4.00
CA ILE A 374 4.67 0.34 4.00
C ILE A 374 5.59 0.99 5.08
N PRO A 375 6.35 2.05 4.73
CA PRO A 375 7.17 2.74 5.70
C PRO A 375 6.33 3.50 6.72
N MET A 376 6.92 3.82 7.87
CA MET A 376 6.28 4.60 8.92
C MET A 376 6.88 5.99 9.03
N SER A 377 6.06 6.99 9.35
CA SER A 377 6.53 8.34 9.69
C SER A 377 6.37 8.68 11.17
N ALA A 378 5.41 8.02 11.81
CA ALA A 378 5.08 8.13 13.22
C ALA A 378 4.43 6.84 13.71
N LYS A 379 4.50 6.63 15.03
CA LYS A 379 3.80 5.54 15.72
C LYS A 379 3.47 5.85 17.16
N LEU A 380 2.36 5.30 17.64
CA LEU A 380 1.92 5.43 19.03
C LEU A 380 2.61 4.43 19.95
N ILE A 381 2.77 3.18 19.52
CA ILE A 381 3.61 2.19 20.18
C ILE A 381 4.82 1.94 19.30
N SER A 382 6.00 2.07 19.87
CA SER A 382 7.25 1.69 19.21
C SER A 382 7.54 0.23 19.52
N VAL A 383 7.48 -0.62 18.50
CA VAL A 383 7.96 -2.00 18.60
C VAL A 383 9.23 -2.24 17.81
N LEU A 384 9.92 -3.28 18.23
CA LEU A 384 11.13 -3.77 17.61
C LEU A 384 11.00 -5.28 17.41
N PRO A 385 11.15 -5.79 16.17
CA PRO A 385 11.28 -7.22 15.91
C PRO A 385 12.64 -7.75 16.36
N HIS A 386 12.64 -8.95 16.95
CA HIS A 386 13.86 -9.64 17.34
C HIS A 386 14.69 -9.99 16.09
N PRO A 387 15.96 -9.57 15.96
CA PRO A 387 16.75 -9.77 14.74
C PRO A 387 16.86 -11.23 14.27
N ALA A 388 17.07 -12.17 15.19
CA ALA A 388 17.12 -13.61 14.86
C ALA A 388 15.75 -14.24 14.53
N LYS A 389 14.64 -13.66 15.00
CA LYS A 389 13.28 -14.18 14.77
C LYS A 389 12.49 -13.34 13.75
N SER A 390 13.16 -12.40 13.06
CA SER A 390 12.46 -11.46 12.17
C SER A 390 11.69 -12.15 11.06
N HIS A 391 12.13 -13.33 10.60
CA HIS A 391 11.40 -14.17 9.64
C HIS A 391 10.05 -14.69 10.18
N LEU A 392 9.90 -14.85 11.50
CA LEU A 392 8.63 -15.21 12.14
C LEU A 392 7.70 -14.01 12.25
N HIS A 393 8.22 -12.82 12.49
CA HIS A 393 7.44 -11.57 12.42
C HIS A 393 7.07 -11.19 10.96
N GLY A 394 7.73 -11.77 9.96
CA GLY A 394 7.53 -11.44 8.54
C GLY A 394 8.47 -10.35 7.99
N GLY A 395 9.55 -10.04 8.70
CA GLY A 395 10.65 -9.21 8.22
C GLY A 395 10.19 -7.81 7.82
N LYS A 396 10.70 -7.29 6.69
CA LYS A 396 10.41 -5.91 6.25
C LYS A 396 8.95 -5.71 5.87
N PHE A 397 8.26 -6.78 5.49
CA PHE A 397 6.89 -6.73 5.07
C PHE A 397 5.95 -6.65 6.28
N GLY A 398 6.37 -7.22 7.41
CA GLY A 398 5.65 -7.21 8.68
C GLY A 398 4.76 -8.44 8.89
N PRO A 399 3.87 -8.37 9.90
CA PRO A 399 3.09 -9.50 10.39
C PRO A 399 2.26 -10.25 9.37
N GLU A 400 1.95 -9.66 8.22
CA GLU A 400 1.19 -10.33 7.17
C GLU A 400 1.94 -11.50 6.54
N GLN A 401 3.28 -11.57 6.66
CA GLN A 401 4.06 -12.77 6.32
C GLN A 401 4.34 -13.69 7.50
N SER A 402 3.90 -13.31 8.70
CA SER A 402 4.00 -14.14 9.90
C SER A 402 3.18 -15.42 9.70
N PRO A 403 3.61 -16.56 10.25
CA PRO A 403 2.76 -17.74 10.32
C PRO A 403 1.48 -17.51 11.15
N LEU A 404 1.40 -16.40 11.92
CA LEU A 404 0.19 -16.01 12.65
C LEU A 404 -0.83 -15.25 11.80
N ALA A 405 -0.46 -14.73 10.62
CA ALA A 405 -1.38 -13.95 9.78
C ALA A 405 -2.63 -14.76 9.36
N PRO A 406 -2.50 -16.00 8.85
CA PRO A 406 -3.67 -16.82 8.52
C PRO A 406 -4.60 -17.06 9.70
N VAL A 407 -4.03 -17.24 10.91
CA VAL A 407 -4.82 -17.42 12.14
C VAL A 407 -5.63 -16.16 12.47
N ALA A 408 -5.03 -14.98 12.31
CA ALA A 408 -5.72 -13.71 12.53
C ALA A 408 -6.83 -13.44 11.48
N TYR A 409 -6.62 -13.84 10.22
CA TYR A 409 -7.69 -13.80 9.20
C TYR A 409 -8.85 -14.71 9.57
N LEU A 410 -8.57 -15.96 9.99
CA LEU A 410 -9.60 -16.91 10.41
C LEU A 410 -10.36 -16.43 11.66
N LEU A 411 -9.68 -15.79 12.61
CA LEU A 411 -10.33 -15.12 13.74
C LEU A 411 -11.29 -14.03 13.26
N GLY A 412 -10.89 -13.21 12.28
CA GLY A 412 -11.75 -12.20 11.66
C GLY A 412 -13.00 -12.83 11.03
N CYS A 413 -12.83 -13.92 10.27
CA CYS A 413 -13.95 -14.67 9.69
C CYS A 413 -14.87 -15.26 10.77
N ALA A 414 -14.33 -15.77 11.88
CA ALA A 414 -15.14 -16.29 12.97
C ALA A 414 -15.97 -15.19 13.64
N CYS A 415 -15.38 -14.02 13.88
CA CYS A 415 -16.10 -12.84 14.38
C CYS A 415 -17.19 -12.38 13.40
N LEU A 416 -16.90 -12.35 12.10
CA LEU A 416 -17.86 -12.01 11.07
C LEU A 416 -19.06 -12.96 11.07
N VAL A 417 -18.83 -14.28 11.09
CA VAL A 417 -19.90 -15.29 11.17
C VAL A 417 -20.70 -15.15 12.47
N ALA A 418 -20.05 -14.82 13.59
CA ALA A 418 -20.75 -14.59 14.85
C ALA A 418 -21.67 -13.35 14.82
N LEU A 419 -21.32 -12.33 14.03
CA LEU A 419 -22.09 -11.09 13.92
C LEU A 419 -23.20 -11.15 12.87
N TYR A 420 -22.95 -11.76 11.71
CA TYR A 420 -23.86 -11.75 10.55
C TYR A 420 -24.46 -13.11 10.21
N GLY A 421 -24.03 -14.19 10.88
CA GLY A 421 -24.45 -15.54 10.55
C GLY A 421 -23.99 -15.96 9.15
N MET A 422 -24.81 -16.79 8.50
CA MET A 422 -24.55 -17.33 7.16
C MET A 422 -25.58 -16.88 6.11
N ASP A 423 -26.60 -16.10 6.50
CA ASP A 423 -27.72 -15.70 5.65
C ASP A 423 -27.24 -14.94 4.39
N GLY A 424 -26.16 -14.17 4.51
CA GLY A 424 -25.53 -13.50 3.36
C GLY A 424 -25.09 -14.46 2.24
N MET A 425 -24.70 -15.70 2.58
CA MET A 425 -24.41 -16.73 1.57
C MET A 425 -25.65 -17.11 0.77
N GLU A 426 -26.82 -17.18 1.42
CA GLU A 426 -28.09 -17.52 0.78
C GLU A 426 -28.55 -16.39 -0.14
N ALA A 427 -28.46 -15.14 0.33
CA ALA A 427 -28.76 -13.97 -0.48
C ALA A 427 -27.88 -13.90 -1.75
N TRP A 428 -26.58 -14.21 -1.62
CA TRP A 428 -25.69 -14.29 -2.78
C TRP A 428 -26.02 -15.46 -3.72
N ARG A 429 -26.44 -16.60 -3.17
CA ARG A 429 -26.88 -17.74 -3.97
C ARG A 429 -28.14 -17.41 -4.78
N GLU A 430 -29.13 -16.77 -4.16
CA GLU A 430 -30.34 -16.30 -4.83
C GLU A 430 -30.02 -15.29 -5.93
N ARG A 431 -29.19 -14.30 -5.61
CA ARG A 431 -28.71 -13.29 -6.57
C ARG A 431 -28.08 -13.93 -7.82
N LEU A 432 -27.24 -14.94 -7.64
CA LEU A 432 -26.57 -15.63 -8.75
C LEU A 432 -27.48 -16.62 -9.48
N ASN A 433 -28.51 -17.16 -8.82
CA ASN A 433 -29.52 -18.02 -9.47
C ASN A 433 -30.44 -17.25 -10.41
N VAL A 434 -30.83 -16.03 -10.06
CA VAL A 434 -31.63 -15.16 -10.95
C VAL A 434 -30.87 -14.79 -12.23
N ALA A 435 -29.53 -14.88 -12.21
CA ALA A 435 -28.68 -14.65 -13.37
C ALA A 435 -28.54 -15.87 -14.31
N LEU A 436 -29.04 -17.05 -13.92
CA LEU A 436 -29.09 -18.23 -14.78
C LEU A 436 -30.41 -18.23 -15.56
N PRO A 437 -30.41 -18.35 -16.91
CA PRO A 437 -31.64 -18.63 -17.64
C PRO A 437 -32.24 -19.93 -17.08
N GLY A 438 -33.50 -19.89 -16.65
CA GLY A 438 -34.21 -21.09 -16.24
C GLY A 438 -34.21 -22.13 -17.34
N GLU A 439 -33.97 -23.39 -16.95
CA GLU A 439 -33.99 -24.57 -17.83
C GLU A 439 -35.29 -24.70 -18.64
#